data_AF-A0A537CBD6-F1
#
_entry.id   AF-A0A537CBD6-F1
#
_cell.length_a   1.000
_cell.length_b   1.000
_cell.length_c   1.000
_cell.angle_alpha   90.00
_cell.angle_beta   90.00
_cell.angle_gamma   90.00
#
_symmetry.space_group_name_H-M   'P 1'
#
loop_
_entity.id
_entity.type
_entity.pdbx_description
1 polymer ?
#
loop_
_entity_poly.entity_id
_entity_poly.type
_entity_poly.pdbx_seq_one_letter_code
_entity_poly.pdbx_strand_id
1 'polypeptide(L)'
;MRNLNLALCAALAFSAAAHAQQWPAKPVRVIVNVAPGGVADVTMRVLGARLTETLGQAFIVENRPGGDGYIGFEAVARSEPDGYTLAYSPGSSMMIAPHIVRRADLDPLKVLTPVAATGRVSLYVLTHPNAPFANFAEFLSYARANPGKLNYGTPGNGTSPHIATEVFSREAKVRMNHVPYKGAGPALKDLLGGVIDLSFDPGVGVAQAKAGKLRMIAVAGLQRHPEFPDVPTLAENGIRGVDGGPHFGG
;
A
#
# COMPACT_ATOMS: atom_id res chain seq x y z
N MET A 1 -9.33 -46.57 -49.39
CA MET A 1 -8.84 -45.20 -49.10
C MET A 1 -9.94 -44.13 -49.06
N ARG A 2 -11.11 -44.33 -49.68
CA ARG A 2 -12.21 -43.32 -49.72
C ARG A 2 -13.00 -43.15 -48.42
N ASN A 3 -12.92 -44.12 -47.49
CA ASN A 3 -13.65 -44.10 -46.21
C ASN A 3 -12.84 -43.49 -45.06
N LEU A 4 -11.53 -43.26 -45.25
CA LEU A 4 -10.66 -42.68 -44.23
C LEU A 4 -10.81 -41.16 -44.15
N ASN A 5 -11.14 -40.51 -45.28
CA ASN A 5 -11.34 -39.07 -45.36
C ASN A 5 -12.65 -38.58 -44.70
N LEU A 6 -13.66 -39.46 -44.60
CA LEU A 6 -14.94 -39.15 -43.97
C LEU A 6 -14.86 -39.19 -42.43
N ALA A 7 -14.02 -40.08 -41.87
CA ALA A 7 -13.78 -40.16 -40.43
C ALA A 7 -12.96 -38.96 -39.90
N LEU A 8 -12.05 -38.41 -40.72
CA LEU A 8 -11.23 -37.27 -40.33
C LEU A 8 -12.03 -35.95 -40.28
N CYS A 9 -13.07 -35.81 -41.10
CA CYS A 9 -13.95 -34.63 -41.08
C CYS A 9 -14.93 -34.63 -39.89
N ALA A 10 -15.33 -35.79 -39.37
CA ALA A 10 -16.21 -35.89 -38.21
C ALA A 10 -15.49 -35.57 -36.88
N ALA A 11 -14.18 -35.80 -36.80
CA ALA A 11 -13.37 -35.48 -35.62
C ALA A 11 -13.10 -33.96 -35.46
N LEU A 12 -13.17 -33.19 -36.53
CA LEU A 12 -12.99 -31.72 -36.52
C LEU A 12 -14.27 -30.96 -36.12
N ALA A 13 -15.44 -31.61 -36.13
CA ALA A 13 -16.70 -30.98 -35.73
C ALA A 13 -16.91 -30.95 -34.20
N PHE A 14 -16.18 -31.78 -33.45
CA PHE A 14 -16.23 -31.79 -31.98
C PHE A 14 -15.27 -30.79 -31.30
N SER A 15 -14.54 -30.00 -32.09
CA SER A 15 -13.66 -28.93 -31.57
C SER A 15 -14.42 -27.64 -31.23
N ALA A 16 -15.73 -27.59 -31.44
CA ALA A 16 -16.54 -26.40 -31.20
C ALA A 16 -17.12 -26.39 -29.77
N ALA A 17 -16.71 -25.37 -29.02
CA ALA A 17 -17.22 -24.91 -27.73
C ALA A 17 -16.48 -25.40 -26.47
N ALA A 18 -15.17 -25.13 -26.40
CA ALA A 18 -14.63 -24.67 -25.13
C ALA A 18 -15.36 -23.37 -24.77
N HIS A 19 -16.46 -23.48 -24.02
CA HIS A 19 -17.00 -22.33 -23.31
C HIS A 19 -15.89 -21.93 -22.35
N ALA A 20 -15.19 -20.83 -22.66
CA ALA A 20 -14.42 -20.15 -21.65
C ALA A 20 -15.38 -19.93 -20.48
N GLN A 21 -15.22 -20.70 -19.40
CA GLN A 21 -16.02 -20.49 -18.21
C GLN A 21 -15.80 -19.04 -17.83
N GLN A 22 -16.87 -18.27 -17.77
CA GLN A 22 -16.81 -16.88 -17.34
C GLN A 22 -16.22 -16.88 -15.94
N TRP A 23 -14.95 -16.47 -15.85
CA TRP A 23 -14.34 -16.20 -14.57
C TRP A 23 -14.87 -14.84 -14.07
N PRO A 24 -15.20 -14.72 -12.77
CA PRO A 24 -15.24 -15.77 -11.76
C PRO A 24 -16.55 -16.58 -11.78
N ALA A 25 -16.46 -17.91 -11.57
CA ALA A 25 -17.61 -18.83 -11.45
C ALA A 25 -17.91 -19.24 -10.00
N LYS A 26 -17.04 -18.88 -9.06
CA LYS A 26 -17.16 -19.09 -7.60
C LYS A 26 -16.54 -17.87 -6.87
N PRO A 27 -16.76 -17.70 -5.56
CA PRO A 27 -16.14 -16.62 -4.80
C PRO A 27 -14.61 -16.58 -4.96
N VAL A 28 -14.06 -15.38 -5.07
CA VAL A 28 -12.63 -15.09 -5.13
C VAL A 28 -12.16 -14.67 -3.75
N ARG A 29 -11.12 -15.31 -3.24
CA ARG A 29 -10.46 -14.93 -1.98
C ARG A 29 -9.36 -13.94 -2.26
N VAL A 30 -9.34 -12.83 -1.53
CA VAL A 30 -8.30 -11.80 -1.64
C VAL A 30 -7.56 -11.70 -0.31
N ILE A 31 -6.29 -12.12 -0.32
CA ILE A 31 -5.41 -12.08 0.83
C ILE A 31 -4.77 -10.70 0.93
N VAL A 32 -5.08 -9.98 2.00
CA VAL A 32 -4.46 -8.70 2.35
C VAL A 32 -3.37 -8.95 3.39
N ASN A 33 -2.11 -8.64 3.06
CA ASN A 33 -0.96 -8.98 3.90
C ASN A 33 -0.65 -7.96 5.02
N VAL A 34 -1.58 -7.05 5.29
CA VAL A 34 -1.49 -6.06 6.38
C VAL A 34 -2.64 -6.22 7.37
N ALA A 35 -2.52 -5.61 8.55
CA ALA A 35 -3.54 -5.68 9.58
C ALA A 35 -4.88 -5.05 9.14
N PRO A 36 -6.02 -5.53 9.65
CA PRO A 36 -7.33 -4.91 9.41
C PRO A 36 -7.35 -3.42 9.75
N GLY A 37 -8.09 -2.63 8.97
CA GLY A 37 -8.17 -1.17 9.13
C GLY A 37 -6.95 -0.41 8.61
N GLY A 38 -5.91 -1.10 8.10
CA GLY A 38 -4.84 -0.47 7.32
C GLY A 38 -5.34 -0.01 5.95
N VAL A 39 -4.60 0.89 5.29
CA VAL A 39 -5.00 1.46 3.99
C VAL A 39 -5.25 0.40 2.93
N ALA A 40 -4.44 -0.66 2.86
CA ALA A 40 -4.65 -1.75 1.90
C ALA A 40 -5.96 -2.51 2.17
N ASP A 41 -6.27 -2.79 3.44
CA ASP A 41 -7.50 -3.47 3.85
C ASP A 41 -8.73 -2.65 3.50
N VAL A 42 -8.75 -1.37 3.88
CA VAL A 42 -9.86 -0.46 3.58
C VAL A 42 -10.06 -0.33 2.07
N THR A 43 -8.99 -0.15 1.31
CA THR A 43 -9.06 -0.01 -0.15
C THR A 43 -9.59 -1.30 -0.79
N MET A 44 -9.06 -2.47 -0.39
CA MET A 44 -9.50 -3.73 -0.96
C MET A 44 -10.94 -4.07 -0.60
N ARG A 45 -11.44 -3.67 0.57
CA ARG A 45 -12.86 -3.85 0.92
C ARG A 45 -13.77 -3.03 0.02
N VAL A 46 -13.40 -1.79 -0.29
CA VAL A 46 -14.14 -0.94 -1.24
C VAL A 46 -14.09 -1.53 -2.65
N LEU A 47 -12.91 -1.92 -3.11
CA LEU A 47 -12.74 -2.56 -4.43
C LEU A 47 -13.48 -3.89 -4.52
N GLY A 48 -13.40 -4.72 -3.48
CA GLY A 48 -14.05 -6.03 -3.42
C GLY A 48 -15.57 -5.92 -3.57
N ALA A 49 -16.20 -4.95 -2.91
CA ALA A 49 -17.62 -4.68 -3.09
C ALA A 49 -17.95 -4.34 -4.56
N ARG A 50 -17.16 -3.47 -5.19
CA ARG A 50 -17.36 -3.10 -6.62
C ARG A 50 -17.10 -4.26 -7.58
N LEU A 51 -16.07 -5.07 -7.32
CA LEU A 51 -15.78 -6.26 -8.09
C LEU A 51 -16.92 -7.28 -7.98
N THR A 52 -17.51 -7.45 -6.79
CA THR A 52 -18.68 -8.31 -6.61
C THR A 52 -19.90 -7.81 -7.35
N GLU A 53 -20.19 -6.50 -7.31
CA GLU A 53 -21.26 -5.91 -8.10
C GLU A 53 -21.05 -6.11 -9.61
N THR A 54 -19.82 -5.98 -10.08
CA THR A 54 -19.49 -6.00 -11.52
C THR A 54 -19.38 -7.42 -12.08
N LEU A 55 -18.82 -8.34 -11.31
CA LEU A 55 -18.45 -9.70 -11.75
C LEU A 55 -19.40 -10.79 -11.24
N GLY A 56 -20.37 -10.45 -10.38
CA GLY A 56 -21.42 -11.37 -9.93
C GLY A 56 -20.96 -12.46 -8.96
N GLN A 57 -19.70 -12.45 -8.50
CA GLN A 57 -19.20 -13.34 -7.46
C GLN A 57 -18.58 -12.55 -6.30
N ALA A 58 -18.64 -13.13 -5.10
CA ALA A 58 -18.08 -12.50 -3.91
C ALA A 58 -16.55 -12.40 -3.98
N PHE A 59 -16.00 -11.22 -3.68
CA PHE A 59 -14.56 -10.99 -3.46
C PHE A 59 -14.32 -10.88 -1.95
N ILE A 60 -13.91 -11.98 -1.33
CA ILE A 60 -13.82 -12.12 0.13
C ILE A 60 -12.44 -11.67 0.60
N VAL A 61 -12.39 -10.59 1.39
CA VAL A 61 -11.15 -10.04 1.94
C VAL A 61 -10.76 -10.76 3.22
N GLU A 62 -9.56 -11.33 3.22
CA GLU A 62 -8.96 -12.04 4.37
C GLU A 62 -7.61 -11.42 4.73
N ASN A 63 -7.48 -10.91 5.95
CA ASN A 63 -6.22 -10.32 6.43
C ASN A 63 -5.28 -11.41 6.96
N ARG A 64 -4.07 -11.50 6.40
CA ARG A 64 -2.99 -12.39 6.85
C ARG A 64 -1.73 -11.56 7.15
N PRO A 65 -1.74 -10.75 8.24
CA PRO A 65 -0.57 -9.96 8.62
C PRO A 65 0.54 -10.82 9.25
N GLY A 66 1.74 -10.25 9.34
CA GLY A 66 2.88 -10.83 10.07
C GLY A 66 4.02 -11.27 9.15
N GLY A 67 5.22 -11.43 9.74
CA GLY A 67 6.45 -11.70 9.01
C GLY A 67 6.73 -10.65 7.92
N ASP A 68 6.48 -9.37 8.21
CA ASP A 68 6.59 -8.26 7.24
C ASP A 68 5.75 -8.43 5.97
N GLY A 69 4.68 -9.23 6.04
CA GLY A 69 3.77 -9.54 4.94
C GLY A 69 4.00 -10.91 4.30
N TYR A 70 5.09 -11.63 4.66
CA TYR A 70 5.39 -12.94 4.10
C TYR A 70 4.36 -14.01 4.45
N ILE A 71 3.68 -13.91 5.59
CA ILE A 71 2.60 -14.86 5.93
C ILE A 71 1.47 -14.79 4.87
N GLY A 72 1.15 -13.58 4.41
CA GLY A 72 0.18 -13.37 3.33
C GLY A 72 0.69 -13.86 1.98
N PHE A 73 1.95 -13.57 1.63
CA PHE A 73 2.56 -14.05 0.38
C PHE A 73 2.63 -15.58 0.32
N GLU A 74 2.99 -16.23 1.43
CA GLU A 74 3.02 -17.69 1.53
C GLU A 74 1.65 -18.32 1.31
N ALA A 75 0.60 -17.73 1.91
CA ALA A 75 -0.76 -18.22 1.75
C ALA A 75 -1.23 -18.20 0.28
N VAL A 76 -0.86 -17.15 -0.47
CA VAL A 76 -1.19 -17.04 -1.90
C VAL A 76 -0.32 -17.97 -2.73
N ALA A 77 0.99 -17.99 -2.51
CA ALA A 77 1.92 -18.82 -3.28
C ALA A 77 1.66 -20.33 -3.15
N ARG A 78 1.09 -20.77 -2.02
CA ARG A 78 0.69 -22.17 -1.79
C ARG A 78 -0.73 -22.50 -2.26
N SER A 79 -1.49 -21.53 -2.77
CA SER A 79 -2.83 -21.75 -3.29
C SER A 79 -2.78 -22.32 -4.71
N GLU A 80 -3.88 -22.94 -5.13
CA GLU A 80 -4.05 -23.37 -6.52
C GLU A 80 -3.91 -22.16 -7.46
N PRO A 81 -3.15 -22.25 -8.56
CA PRO A 81 -2.97 -21.17 -9.54
C PRO A 81 -4.20 -21.06 -10.48
N ASP A 82 -5.41 -21.09 -9.91
CA ASP A 82 -6.69 -21.12 -10.63
C ASP A 82 -7.36 -19.74 -10.76
N GLY A 83 -6.71 -18.69 -10.24
CA GLY A 83 -7.20 -17.32 -10.27
C GLY A 83 -8.24 -16.99 -9.18
N TYR A 84 -8.50 -17.89 -8.22
CA TYR A 84 -9.47 -17.64 -7.14
C TYR A 84 -8.83 -17.30 -5.78
N THR A 85 -7.50 -17.27 -5.70
CA THR A 85 -6.78 -16.64 -4.59
C THR A 85 -5.87 -15.54 -5.13
N LEU A 86 -6.17 -14.30 -4.74
CA LEU A 86 -5.41 -13.11 -5.14
C LEU A 86 -4.64 -12.54 -3.94
N ALA A 87 -3.50 -11.92 -4.18
CA ALA A 87 -2.81 -11.08 -3.21
C ALA A 87 -3.24 -9.63 -3.41
N TYR A 88 -3.38 -8.88 -2.31
CA TYR A 88 -3.46 -7.43 -2.37
C TYR A 88 -2.50 -6.83 -1.35
N SER A 89 -1.49 -6.11 -1.85
CA SER A 89 -0.38 -5.63 -1.02
C SER A 89 -0.01 -4.18 -1.36
N PRO A 90 0.53 -3.42 -0.39
CA PRO A 90 1.30 -2.23 -0.71
C PRO A 90 2.51 -2.62 -1.58
N GLY A 91 2.68 -2.00 -2.75
CA GLY A 91 3.78 -2.33 -3.67
C GLY A 91 5.16 -2.18 -3.04
N SER A 92 5.34 -1.22 -2.13
CA SER A 92 6.61 -1.11 -1.38
C SER A 92 6.88 -2.35 -0.54
N SER A 93 5.87 -2.94 0.10
CA SER A 93 6.03 -4.15 0.90
C SER A 93 6.46 -5.32 0.02
N MET A 94 5.92 -5.47 -1.19
CA MET A 94 6.37 -6.49 -2.14
C MET A 94 7.82 -6.28 -2.59
N MET A 95 8.22 -5.04 -2.86
CA MET A 95 9.57 -4.73 -3.33
C MET A 95 10.63 -4.83 -2.24
N ILE A 96 10.29 -4.43 -1.01
CA ILE A 96 11.24 -4.34 0.10
C ILE A 96 11.38 -5.66 0.84
N ALA A 97 10.32 -6.45 0.92
CA ALA A 97 10.29 -7.72 1.64
C ALA A 97 11.51 -8.64 1.33
N PRO A 98 11.91 -8.86 0.06
CA PRO A 98 13.10 -9.66 -0.29
C PRO A 98 14.42 -9.14 0.27
N HIS A 99 14.51 -7.84 0.54
CA HIS A 99 15.72 -7.19 1.04
C HIS A 99 15.79 -7.17 2.57
N ILE A 100 14.67 -7.36 3.27
CA ILE A 100 14.61 -7.41 4.73
C ILE A 100 14.62 -8.85 5.24
N VAL A 101 13.88 -9.75 4.59
CA VAL A 101 13.72 -11.14 5.02
C VAL A 101 14.38 -12.08 4.02
N ARG A 102 15.33 -12.90 4.50
CA ARG A 102 16.03 -13.89 3.67
C ARG A 102 15.17 -15.14 3.43
N ARG A 103 14.09 -15.01 2.65
CA ARG A 103 13.21 -16.09 2.19
C ARG A 103 13.19 -16.13 0.66
N ALA A 104 14.32 -16.51 0.07
CA ALA A 104 14.48 -16.55 -1.39
C ALA A 104 13.54 -17.55 -2.08
N ASP A 105 13.06 -18.55 -1.33
CA ASP A 105 12.03 -19.51 -1.74
C ASP A 105 10.66 -18.87 -1.95
N LEU A 106 10.43 -17.67 -1.38
CA LEU A 106 9.15 -16.99 -1.37
C LEU A 106 9.29 -15.53 -1.82
N ASP A 107 10.17 -15.29 -2.80
CA ASP A 107 10.29 -13.98 -3.44
C ASP A 107 8.96 -13.61 -4.13
N PRO A 108 8.20 -12.61 -3.63
CA PRO A 108 6.90 -12.23 -4.19
C PRO A 108 6.98 -11.84 -5.67
N LEU A 109 8.14 -11.36 -6.15
CA LEU A 109 8.34 -11.02 -7.56
C LEU A 109 8.52 -12.26 -8.45
N LYS A 110 8.77 -13.43 -7.87
CA LYS A 110 8.92 -14.70 -8.59
C LYS A 110 7.71 -15.63 -8.42
N VAL A 111 7.07 -15.59 -7.26
CA VAL A 111 5.97 -16.52 -6.91
C VAL A 111 4.58 -15.95 -7.16
N LEU A 112 4.45 -14.65 -7.42
CA LEU A 112 3.17 -14.00 -7.75
C LEU A 112 3.23 -13.43 -9.18
N THR A 113 2.09 -13.48 -9.87
CA THR A 113 1.92 -12.86 -11.19
C THR A 113 1.19 -11.52 -11.03
N PRO A 114 1.75 -10.40 -11.52
CA PRO A 114 1.09 -9.11 -11.49
C PRO A 114 -0.25 -9.10 -12.24
N VAL A 115 -1.31 -8.64 -11.59
CA VAL A 115 -2.65 -8.46 -12.18
C VAL A 115 -2.87 -6.98 -12.51
N ALA A 116 -2.88 -6.12 -11.50
CA ALA A 116 -3.16 -4.70 -11.69
C ALA A 116 -2.71 -3.81 -10.53
N ALA A 117 -2.23 -2.60 -10.87
CA ALA A 117 -2.15 -1.50 -9.91
C ALA A 117 -3.52 -0.83 -9.79
N THR A 118 -4.00 -0.68 -8.56
CA THR A 118 -5.35 -0.19 -8.22
C THR A 118 -5.37 1.26 -7.74
N GLY A 119 -4.20 1.84 -7.43
CA GLY A 119 -4.10 3.24 -7.09
C GLY A 119 -2.72 3.63 -6.59
N ARG A 120 -2.50 4.95 -6.47
CA ARG A 120 -1.39 5.56 -5.73
C ARG A 120 -1.96 6.19 -4.47
N VAL A 121 -1.25 6.08 -3.36
CA VAL A 121 -1.63 6.77 -2.12
C VAL A 121 -0.65 7.89 -1.86
N SER A 122 -1.13 9.12 -1.77
CA SER A 122 -0.32 10.23 -1.29
C SER A 122 0.07 10.01 0.18
N LEU A 123 1.28 10.42 0.56
CA LEU A 123 1.65 10.52 1.97
C LEU A 123 1.46 11.96 2.44
N TYR A 124 0.86 12.13 3.61
CA TYR A 124 0.59 13.41 4.22
C TYR A 124 1.54 13.59 5.39
N VAL A 125 2.30 14.68 5.42
CA VAL A 125 3.16 15.01 6.57
C VAL A 125 2.26 15.64 7.63
N LEU A 126 1.88 14.83 8.60
CA LEU A 126 1.00 15.20 9.70
C LEU A 126 1.79 15.42 10.98
N THR A 127 1.42 16.44 11.75
CA THR A 127 2.09 16.80 13.00
C THR A 127 1.07 17.14 14.08
N HIS A 128 1.46 16.96 15.34
CA HIS A 128 0.63 17.41 16.45
C HIS A 128 0.52 18.95 16.47
N PRO A 129 -0.64 19.56 16.80
CA PRO A 129 -0.79 21.02 16.81
C PRO A 129 0.11 21.76 17.81
N ASN A 130 0.59 21.09 18.84
CA ASN A 130 1.51 21.70 19.82
C ASN A 130 3.00 21.47 19.48
N ALA A 131 3.31 20.93 18.29
CA ALA A 131 4.69 20.83 17.83
C ALA A 131 5.34 22.23 17.77
N PRO A 132 6.68 22.34 17.96
CA PRO A 132 7.41 23.60 17.99
C PRO A 132 7.53 24.30 16.62
N PHE A 133 6.70 23.91 15.65
CA PHE A 133 6.62 24.43 14.30
C PHE A 133 5.17 24.36 13.82
N ALA A 134 4.74 25.36 13.05
CA ALA A 134 3.37 25.47 12.54
C ALA A 134 3.23 25.03 11.07
N ASN A 135 4.34 25.08 10.31
CA ASN A 135 4.37 24.80 8.88
C ASN A 135 5.65 24.04 8.50
N PHE A 136 5.73 23.66 7.22
CA PHE A 136 6.84 22.85 6.72
C PHE A 136 8.20 23.55 6.78
N ALA A 137 8.27 24.85 6.52
CA ALA A 137 9.51 25.61 6.57
C ALA A 137 10.07 25.68 8.00
N GLU A 138 9.21 25.95 8.98
CA GLU A 138 9.56 25.92 10.41
C GLU A 138 9.96 24.52 10.87
N PHE A 139 9.25 23.49 10.41
CA PHE A 139 9.61 22.09 10.67
C PHE A 139 11.03 21.77 10.18
N LEU A 140 11.35 22.11 8.92
CA LEU A 140 12.68 21.87 8.36
C LEU A 140 13.77 22.61 9.12
N SER A 141 13.53 23.88 9.48
CA SER A 141 14.45 24.67 10.29
C SER A 141 14.69 24.01 11.66
N TYR A 142 13.61 23.66 12.35
CA TYR A 142 13.66 23.02 13.66
C TYR A 142 14.39 21.68 13.62
N ALA A 143 14.06 20.82 12.66
CA ALA A 143 14.64 19.49 12.49
C ALA A 143 16.16 19.54 12.21
N ARG A 144 16.62 20.53 11.43
CA ARG A 144 18.05 20.76 11.17
C ARG A 144 18.79 21.28 12.40
N ALA A 145 18.17 22.18 13.16
CA ALA A 145 18.75 22.73 14.38
C ALA A 145 18.76 21.72 15.55
N ASN A 146 17.90 20.71 15.51
CA ASN A 146 17.68 19.74 16.59
C ASN A 146 17.81 18.28 16.11
N PRO A 147 18.99 17.87 15.61
CA PRO A 147 19.17 16.53 15.06
C PRO A 147 18.89 15.44 16.11
N GLY A 148 18.03 14.48 15.78
CA GLY A 148 17.68 13.35 16.64
C GLY A 148 16.69 13.67 17.76
N LYS A 149 16.09 14.88 17.80
CA LYS A 149 15.06 15.21 18.80
C LYS A 149 13.64 14.86 18.38
N LEU A 150 13.37 14.75 17.08
CA LEU A 150 12.04 14.44 16.57
C LEU A 150 11.85 12.95 16.40
N ASN A 151 10.72 12.44 16.89
CA ASN A 151 10.27 11.07 16.73
C ASN A 151 9.17 11.02 15.67
N TYR A 152 9.31 10.16 14.67
CA TYR A 152 8.25 9.94 13.67
C TYR A 152 7.71 8.52 13.74
N GLY A 153 6.39 8.39 13.61
CA GLY A 153 5.70 7.11 13.60
C GLY A 153 5.40 6.62 12.18
N THR A 154 5.52 5.31 11.96
CA THR A 154 5.09 4.67 10.71
C THR A 154 4.28 3.40 10.98
N PRO A 155 3.55 2.88 9.98
CA PRO A 155 2.83 1.62 10.11
C PRO A 155 3.70 0.37 10.31
N GLY A 156 5.03 0.51 10.31
CA GLY A 156 5.99 -0.57 10.51
C GLY A 156 7.27 -0.38 9.69
N ASN A 157 8.26 -1.23 9.99
CA ASN A 157 9.51 -1.31 9.23
C ASN A 157 9.24 -1.73 7.78
N GLY A 158 10.03 -1.21 6.84
CA GLY A 158 9.91 -1.50 5.40
C GLY A 158 8.62 -1.02 4.71
N THR A 159 7.70 -0.36 5.42
CA THR A 159 6.49 0.20 4.82
C THR A 159 6.81 1.43 3.97
N SER A 160 5.91 1.80 3.04
CA SER A 160 6.13 3.00 2.20
C SER A 160 6.30 4.29 3.01
N PRO A 161 5.51 4.55 4.06
CA PRO A 161 5.76 5.66 4.99
C PRO A 161 7.16 5.65 5.60
N HIS A 162 7.67 4.47 5.98
CA HIS A 162 9.00 4.34 6.54
C HIS A 162 10.08 4.71 5.53
N ILE A 163 10.05 4.11 4.34
CA ILE A 163 11.04 4.42 3.31
C ILE A 163 10.94 5.87 2.84
N ALA A 164 9.72 6.40 2.67
CA ALA A 164 9.53 7.79 2.28
C ALA A 164 10.10 8.76 3.32
N THR A 165 9.94 8.47 4.62
CA THR A 165 10.50 9.32 5.69
C THR A 165 12.03 9.22 5.75
N GLU A 166 12.60 8.05 5.47
CA GLU A 166 14.05 7.87 5.38
C GLU A 166 14.65 8.61 4.18
N VAL A 167 14.02 8.49 3.00
CA VAL A 167 14.40 9.27 1.81
C VAL A 167 14.25 10.75 2.10
N PHE A 168 13.15 11.19 2.70
CA PHE A 168 12.96 12.58 3.12
C PHE A 168 14.10 13.04 4.03
N SER A 169 14.44 12.25 5.06
CA SER A 169 15.48 12.59 6.03
C SER A 169 16.84 12.78 5.34
N ARG A 170 17.17 11.89 4.39
CA ARG A 170 18.37 11.99 3.56
C ARG A 170 18.39 13.25 2.70
N GLU A 171 17.33 13.49 1.92
CA GLU A 171 17.26 14.61 0.97
C GLU A 171 17.18 15.97 1.68
N ALA A 172 16.42 16.03 2.77
CA ALA A 172 16.28 17.24 3.60
C ALA A 172 17.48 17.48 4.53
N LYS A 173 18.39 16.51 4.64
CA LYS A 173 19.55 16.49 5.54
C LYS A 173 19.14 16.72 7.00
N VAL A 174 18.14 15.97 7.45
CA VAL A 174 17.66 15.98 8.84
C VAL A 174 17.85 14.61 9.46
N ARG A 175 17.94 14.58 10.79
CA ARG A 175 18.01 13.33 11.56
C ARG A 175 16.81 13.27 12.49
N MET A 176 16.01 12.22 12.35
CA MET A 176 14.82 11.94 13.17
C MET A 176 14.87 10.48 13.63
N ASN A 177 14.15 10.15 14.70
CA ASN A 177 14.10 8.80 15.24
C ASN A 177 12.83 8.09 14.78
N HIS A 178 12.98 6.89 14.23
CA HIS A 178 11.86 6.07 13.81
C HIS A 178 11.21 5.35 15.00
N VAL A 179 9.89 5.43 15.10
CA VAL A 179 9.07 4.64 16.02
C VAL A 179 8.16 3.72 15.18
N PRO A 180 8.47 2.41 15.06
CA PRO A 180 7.66 1.49 14.29
C PRO A 180 6.41 1.04 15.07
N TYR A 181 5.25 1.07 14.40
CA TYR A 181 4.00 0.55 14.94
C TYR A 181 3.54 -0.70 14.18
N LYS A 182 2.52 -1.38 14.70
CA LYS A 182 1.84 -2.50 14.04
C LYS A 182 0.65 -2.00 13.20
N GLY A 183 0.91 -1.07 12.28
CA GLY A 183 -0.10 -0.43 11.43
C GLY A 183 -0.27 1.08 11.68
N ALA A 184 -1.01 1.74 10.78
CA ALA A 184 -1.16 3.20 10.77
C ALA A 184 -2.07 3.72 11.90
N GLY A 185 -3.07 2.94 12.32
CA GLY A 185 -4.00 3.33 13.40
C GLY A 185 -3.30 3.58 14.75
N PRO A 186 -2.48 2.65 15.25
CA PRO A 186 -1.69 2.89 16.47
C PRO A 186 -0.75 4.10 16.38
N ALA A 187 -0.08 4.30 15.24
CA ALA A 187 0.76 5.48 15.03
C ALA A 187 -0.05 6.79 15.07
N LEU A 188 -1.24 6.82 14.44
CA LEU A 188 -2.14 7.96 14.48
C LEU A 188 -2.60 8.29 15.90
N LYS A 189 -2.90 7.27 16.72
CA LYS A 189 -3.30 7.47 18.13
C LYS A 189 -2.20 8.17 18.92
N ASP A 190 -0.95 7.75 18.76
CA ASP A 190 0.19 8.34 19.46
C ASP A 190 0.52 9.74 18.93
N LEU A 191 0.33 9.99 17.63
CA LEU A 191 0.45 11.33 17.07
C LEU A 191 -0.61 12.29 17.65
N LEU A 192 -1.87 11.84 17.75
CA LEU A 192 -2.94 12.61 18.39
C LEU A 192 -2.67 12.87 19.87
N GLY A 193 -2.01 11.93 20.56
CA GLY A 193 -1.61 12.06 21.95
C GLY A 193 -0.33 12.89 22.16
N GLY A 194 0.36 13.30 21.10
CA GLY A 194 1.64 14.01 21.18
C GLY A 194 2.81 13.15 21.66
N VAL A 195 2.69 11.82 21.59
CA VAL A 195 3.75 10.87 21.95
C VAL A 195 4.84 10.82 20.86
N ILE A 196 4.44 10.99 19.60
CA ILE A 196 5.34 11.20 18.45
C ILE A 196 5.06 12.58 17.84
N ASP A 197 6.08 13.16 17.22
CA ASP A 197 6.02 14.55 16.73
C ASP A 197 5.36 14.64 15.35
N LEU A 198 5.60 13.65 14.50
CA LEU A 198 5.13 13.63 13.13
C LEU A 198 4.87 12.21 12.58
N SER A 199 4.14 12.15 11.48
CA SER A 199 4.00 10.95 10.66
C SER A 199 3.90 11.32 9.18
N PHE A 200 4.50 10.49 8.32
CA PHE A 200 4.21 10.47 6.89
C PHE A 200 3.02 9.54 6.69
N ASP A 201 1.84 10.08 6.96
CA ASP A 201 0.60 9.33 7.08
C ASP A 201 0.05 8.91 5.70
N PRO A 202 -0.36 7.64 5.51
CA PRO A 202 -0.90 7.16 4.24
C PRO A 202 -2.40 7.48 4.06
N GLY A 203 -2.96 8.42 4.82
CA GLY A 203 -4.33 8.92 4.67
C GLY A 203 -5.25 8.66 5.86
N VAL A 204 -4.87 7.81 6.82
CA VAL A 204 -5.74 7.49 7.98
C VAL A 204 -5.95 8.71 8.90
N GLY A 205 -5.00 9.64 8.93
CA GLY A 205 -5.07 10.87 9.71
C GLY A 205 -5.79 12.02 9.03
N VAL A 206 -6.17 11.89 7.75
CA VAL A 206 -6.77 12.98 6.96
C VAL A 206 -8.03 13.56 7.61
N ALA A 207 -8.94 12.71 8.11
CA ALA A 207 -10.15 13.19 8.77
C ALA A 207 -9.84 13.99 10.04
N GLN A 208 -8.81 13.60 10.78
CA GLN A 208 -8.38 14.32 11.99
C GLN A 208 -7.69 15.65 11.64
N ALA A 209 -6.92 15.69 10.55
CA ALA A 209 -6.35 16.93 10.03
C ALA A 209 -7.44 17.91 9.55
N LYS A 210 -8.46 17.43 8.82
CA LYS A 210 -9.63 18.25 8.42
C LYS A 210 -10.41 18.78 9.64
N ALA A 211 -10.47 18.01 10.72
CA ALA A 211 -11.08 18.42 11.98
C ALA A 211 -10.20 19.33 12.85
N GLY A 212 -9.01 19.73 12.38
CA GLY A 212 -8.08 20.60 13.11
C GLY A 212 -7.36 19.95 14.29
N LYS A 213 -7.50 18.63 14.47
CA LYS A 213 -6.83 17.87 15.56
C LYS A 213 -5.38 17.55 15.25
N LEU A 214 -5.01 17.60 13.97
CA LEU A 214 -3.64 17.47 13.48
C LEU A 214 -3.39 18.60 12.47
N ARG A 215 -2.12 18.95 12.27
CA ARG A 215 -1.71 19.84 11.19
C ARG A 215 -1.16 19.02 10.03
N MET A 216 -1.66 19.28 8.83
CA MET A 216 -1.05 18.77 7.59
C MET A 216 -0.11 19.84 7.05
N ILE A 217 1.20 19.61 7.15
CA ILE A 217 2.19 20.64 6.80
C ILE A 217 2.78 20.45 5.40
N ALA A 218 2.71 19.25 4.83
CA ALA A 218 3.10 18.97 3.45
C ALA A 218 2.44 17.70 2.90
N VAL A 219 2.47 17.52 1.58
CA VAL A 219 2.11 16.27 0.90
C VAL A 219 3.31 15.75 0.10
N ALA A 220 3.56 14.43 0.18
CA ALA A 220 4.49 13.74 -0.70
C ALA A 220 3.83 13.54 -2.08
N GLY A 221 4.35 14.25 -3.08
CA GLY A 221 3.85 14.24 -4.44
C GLY A 221 4.48 15.35 -5.28
N LEU A 222 4.35 15.25 -6.60
CA LEU A 222 4.83 16.27 -7.55
C LEU A 222 3.86 17.44 -7.70
N GLN A 223 2.60 17.25 -7.30
CA GLN A 223 1.52 18.22 -7.40
C GLN A 223 0.76 18.25 -6.08
N ARG A 224 0.19 19.41 -5.76
CA ARG A 224 -0.66 19.55 -4.57
C ARG A 224 -1.88 18.66 -4.70
N HIS A 225 -2.34 18.15 -3.57
CA HIS A 225 -3.54 17.33 -3.54
C HIS A 225 -4.78 18.20 -3.79
N PRO A 226 -5.71 17.83 -4.70
CA PRO A 226 -6.88 18.66 -5.02
C PRO A 226 -7.76 19.02 -3.81
N GLU A 227 -7.84 18.12 -2.82
CA GLU A 227 -8.57 18.40 -1.56
C GLU A 227 -7.82 19.29 -0.57
N PHE A 228 -6.52 19.52 -0.77
CA PHE A 228 -5.67 20.33 0.10
C PHE A 228 -4.81 21.30 -0.72
N PRO A 229 -5.44 22.22 -1.49
CA PRO A 229 -4.73 23.09 -2.42
C PRO A 229 -3.77 24.06 -1.72
N ASP A 230 -3.98 24.36 -0.45
CA ASP A 230 -3.14 25.26 0.35
C ASP A 230 -1.94 24.56 0.99
N VAL A 231 -1.94 23.22 1.02
CA VAL A 231 -0.84 22.45 1.60
C VAL A 231 0.24 22.26 0.53
N PRO A 232 1.50 22.69 0.78
CA PRO A 232 2.57 22.56 -0.19
C PRO A 232 2.99 21.11 -0.36
N THR A 233 3.59 20.81 -1.49
CA THR A 233 4.31 19.56 -1.73
C THR A 233 5.72 19.62 -1.14
N LEU A 234 6.30 18.44 -0.87
CA LEU A 234 7.73 18.32 -0.59
C LEU A 234 8.59 18.86 -1.75
N ALA A 235 8.14 18.64 -3.00
CA ALA A 235 8.84 19.06 -4.20
C ALA A 235 8.93 20.59 -4.35
N GLU A 236 7.86 21.32 -4.01
CA GLU A 236 7.87 22.80 -3.96
C GLU A 236 8.90 23.36 -2.98
N ASN A 237 9.29 22.57 -1.97
CA ASN A 237 10.29 22.94 -0.98
C ASN A 237 11.68 22.37 -1.30
N GLY A 238 11.92 21.94 -2.54
CA GLY A 238 13.21 21.43 -3.00
C GLY A 238 13.53 20.00 -2.55
N ILE A 239 12.59 19.30 -1.91
CA ILE A 239 12.75 17.90 -1.50
C ILE A 239 12.14 16.99 -2.56
N ARG A 240 13.00 16.38 -3.38
CA ARG A 240 12.61 15.50 -4.49
C ARG A 240 12.89 14.04 -4.15
N GLY A 241 12.33 13.11 -4.92
CA GLY A 241 12.58 11.67 -4.74
C GLY A 241 11.84 11.01 -3.58
N VAL A 242 11.14 11.79 -2.75
CA VAL A 242 10.14 11.27 -1.81
C VAL A 242 8.87 10.97 -2.61
N ASP A 243 8.79 9.76 -3.14
CA ASP A 243 7.67 9.39 -4.01
C ASP A 243 6.34 9.40 -3.24
N GLY A 244 5.28 9.80 -3.94
CA GLY A 244 3.91 9.90 -3.44
C GLY A 244 3.28 8.51 -3.29
N GLY A 245 3.79 7.78 -2.32
CA GLY A 245 3.35 6.48 -1.80
C GLY A 245 3.23 5.32 -2.78
N PRO A 246 2.90 4.14 -2.25
CA PRO A 246 2.98 2.90 -3.00
C PRO A 246 1.89 2.85 -4.07
N HIS A 247 2.21 2.22 -5.18
CA HIS A 247 1.18 1.58 -5.97
C HIS A 247 0.59 0.43 -5.15
N PHE A 248 -0.72 0.40 -4.94
CA PHE A 248 -1.38 -0.80 -4.41
C PHE A 248 -1.70 -1.71 -5.57
N GLY A 249 -1.43 -3.00 -5.42
CA GLY A 249 -1.69 -3.97 -6.47
C GLY A 249 -1.23 -5.35 -6.07
N GLY A 250 -1.73 -6.35 -6.79
CA GLY A 250 -1.26 -7.72 -6.79
C GLY A 250 -0.96 -8.06 -8.22
#